data_AF-A0A9J7ECC9-F1
#
_entry.id   AF-A0A9J7ECC9-F1
#
_cell.length_a   1.000
_cell.length_b   1.000
_cell.length_c   1.000
_cell.angle_alpha   90.00
_cell.angle_beta   90.00
_cell.angle_gamma   90.00
#
_symmetry.space_group_name_H-M   'P 1'
#
loop_
_entity.id
_entity.type
_entity.pdbx_description
1 polymer ?
#
loop_
_entity_poly.entity_id
_entity_poly.type
_entity_poly.pdbx_seq_one_letter_code
_entity_poly.pdbx_strand_id
1 'polypeptide(L)'
;MGSDEASVQASVAHLVLCCVAGRGVSQHQGKCFTHPGMHANFFIHGILGFLHFQSNLLNNDFNAAYLISLHATRYLALPCLNADLRNNDQALASAHLLSGVIPFALALAGQDNIVLGNFVIACNIISLCHYSLQNNREWGWFTAAAGVLAYFLSPVTKQKMLYPLTLGLMQYCAYRVFTVHFAPPPPPQGRR
;
A
#
# COMPACT_ATOMS: atom_id res chain seq x y z
N MET A 1 4.54 -6.69 -18.72
CA MET A 1 3.22 -6.82 -18.07
C MET A 1 2.20 -6.94 -19.19
N GLY A 2 1.42 -8.02 -19.19
CA GLY A 2 0.50 -8.32 -20.30
C GLY A 2 -0.55 -7.21 -20.44
N SER A 3 -0.76 -6.80 -21.68
CA SER A 3 -1.78 -5.87 -22.14
C SER A 3 -3.18 -6.30 -21.69
N ASP A 4 -3.98 -5.28 -21.39
CA ASP A 4 -5.43 -5.20 -21.51
C ASP A 4 -6.31 -6.13 -20.65
N GLU A 5 -7.18 -5.45 -19.89
CA GLU A 5 -8.26 -5.95 -19.03
C GLU A 5 -7.89 -6.30 -17.59
N ALA A 6 -7.66 -5.25 -16.79
CA ALA A 6 -8.12 -5.27 -15.40
C ALA A 6 -9.65 -5.49 -15.41
N SER A 7 -10.12 -6.60 -14.83
CA SER A 7 -11.56 -6.85 -14.70
C SER A 7 -12.19 -5.78 -13.78
N VAL A 8 -13.37 -5.25 -14.13
CA VAL A 8 -14.17 -4.38 -13.24
C VAL A 8 -14.30 -4.98 -11.85
N GLN A 9 -14.50 -6.29 -11.77
CA GLN A 9 -14.65 -7.00 -10.52
C GLN A 9 -13.38 -6.88 -9.66
N ALA A 10 -12.21 -6.85 -10.30
CA ALA A 10 -10.92 -6.67 -9.65
C ALA A 10 -10.77 -5.24 -9.08
N SER A 11 -11.07 -4.24 -9.90
CA SER A 11 -11.01 -2.83 -9.49
C SER A 11 -12.02 -2.50 -8.39
N VAL A 12 -13.25 -3.01 -8.51
CA VAL A 12 -14.31 -2.86 -7.50
C VAL A 12 -13.95 -3.60 -6.21
N ALA A 13 -13.46 -4.84 -6.29
CA ALA A 13 -13.01 -5.58 -5.10
C ALA A 13 -11.86 -4.84 -4.39
N HIS A 14 -10.89 -4.31 -5.16
CA HIS A 14 -9.79 -3.52 -4.61
C HIS A 14 -10.27 -2.23 -3.93
N LEU A 15 -11.21 -1.50 -4.55
CA LEU A 15 -11.85 -0.32 -3.98
C LEU A 15 -12.59 -0.63 -2.68
N VAL A 16 -13.41 -1.68 -2.68
CA VAL A 16 -14.15 -2.10 -1.48
C VAL A 16 -13.19 -2.45 -0.35
N LEU A 17 -12.12 -3.22 -0.63
CA LEU A 17 -11.10 -3.57 0.36
C LEU A 17 -10.36 -2.33 0.88
N CYS A 18 -10.05 -1.37 0.01
CA CYS A 18 -9.49 -0.08 0.42
C CYS A 18 -10.46 0.69 1.32
N CYS A 19 -11.73 0.81 0.96
CA CYS A 19 -12.74 1.49 1.78
C CYS A 19 -12.94 0.83 3.15
N VAL A 20 -12.94 -0.50 3.23
CA VAL A 20 -13.01 -1.24 4.51
C VAL A 20 -11.80 -0.93 5.38
N ALA A 21 -10.59 -0.94 4.81
CA ALA A 21 -9.39 -0.55 5.53
C ALA A 21 -9.41 0.94 5.93
N GLY A 22 -9.88 1.82 5.06
CA GLY A 22 -10.00 3.26 5.29
C GLY A 22 -11.01 3.62 6.38
N ARG A 23 -12.11 2.87 6.52
CA ARG A 23 -13.06 3.01 7.64
C ARG A 23 -12.41 2.70 8.98
N GLY A 24 -11.48 1.74 9.02
CA GLY A 24 -10.68 1.48 10.21
C GLY A 24 -9.77 2.66 10.57
N VAL A 25 -9.14 3.26 9.56
CA VAL A 25 -8.26 4.43 9.73
C VAL A 25 -9.04 5.68 10.17
N SER A 26 -10.25 5.92 9.65
CA SER A 26 -11.05 7.11 9.97
C SER A 26 -11.68 7.12 11.37
N GLN A 27 -11.74 5.97 12.04
CA GLN A 27 -12.20 5.88 13.44
C GLN A 27 -11.13 6.36 14.45
N HIS A 28 -9.93 6.72 14.00
CA HIS A 28 -8.93 7.39 14.84
C HIS A 28 -9.24 8.89 14.98
N GLN A 29 -10.03 9.23 15.99
CA GLN A 29 -10.35 10.62 16.35
C GLN A 29 -9.08 11.47 16.53
N GLY A 30 -8.98 12.56 15.77
CA GLY A 30 -8.38 13.81 16.24
C GLY A 30 -6.97 14.21 15.78
N LYS A 31 -6.12 13.31 15.26
CA LYS A 31 -4.75 13.70 14.80
C LYS A 31 -4.18 12.94 13.59
N CYS A 32 -4.90 11.97 13.00
CA CYS A 32 -4.32 11.08 11.99
C CYS A 32 -5.13 11.10 10.67
N PHE A 33 -5.25 12.27 10.04
CA PHE A 33 -5.57 12.37 8.61
C PHE A 33 -4.31 12.35 7.72
N THR A 34 -3.14 12.15 8.35
CA THR A 34 -1.82 11.93 7.75
C THR A 34 -1.21 10.76 8.52
N HIS A 35 -0.95 9.55 8.01
CA HIS A 35 -0.94 8.95 6.67
C HIS A 35 -1.11 7.43 6.85
N PRO A 36 -1.67 6.74 5.85
CA PRO A 36 -0.90 5.65 5.29
C PRO A 36 -0.66 5.99 3.83
N GLY A 37 0.52 6.47 3.45
CA GLY A 37 0.83 6.76 2.04
C GLY A 37 0.58 5.52 1.16
N MET A 38 0.72 4.33 1.73
CA MET A 38 0.24 3.07 1.14
C MET A 38 -1.25 3.09 0.76
N HIS A 39 -2.13 3.51 1.69
CA HIS A 39 -3.57 3.55 1.50
C HIS A 39 -3.97 4.50 0.38
N ALA A 40 -3.37 5.69 0.34
CA ALA A 40 -3.63 6.67 -0.71
C ALA A 40 -3.27 6.10 -2.09
N ASN A 41 -2.09 5.47 -2.21
CA ASN A 41 -1.66 4.84 -3.46
C ASN A 41 -2.63 3.75 -3.94
N PHE A 42 -3.07 2.86 -3.04
CA PHE A 42 -4.00 1.79 -3.40
C PHE A 42 -5.41 2.31 -3.72
N PHE A 43 -5.91 3.26 -2.93
CA PHE A 43 -7.23 3.84 -3.16
C PHE A 43 -7.29 4.56 -4.52
N ILE A 44 -6.29 5.39 -4.84
CA ILE A 44 -6.20 6.09 -6.13
C ILE A 44 -6.08 5.09 -7.27
N HIS A 45 -5.28 4.03 -7.13
CA HIS A 45 -5.17 2.98 -8.14
C HIS A 45 -6.49 2.24 -8.37
N GLY A 46 -7.27 1.97 -7.32
CA GLY A 46 -8.61 1.40 -7.46
C GLY A 46 -9.56 2.30 -8.25
N ILE A 47 -9.56 3.61 -7.97
CA ILE A 47 -10.39 4.59 -8.70
C ILE A 47 -9.97 4.63 -10.17
N LEU A 48 -8.67 4.76 -10.43
CA LEU A 48 -8.16 4.86 -11.79
C LEU A 48 -8.34 3.55 -12.58
N GLY A 49 -8.24 2.39 -11.92
CA GLY A 49 -8.58 1.11 -12.53
C GLY A 49 -10.07 0.99 -12.91
N PHE A 50 -10.96 1.56 -12.10
CA PHE A 50 -12.39 1.64 -12.44
C PHE A 50 -12.64 2.60 -13.62
N LEU A 51 -12.07 3.81 -13.57
CA LEU A 51 -12.22 4.82 -14.63
C LEU A 51 -11.60 4.37 -15.96
N HIS A 52 -10.45 3.69 -15.92
CA HIS A 52 -9.81 3.12 -17.10
C HIS A 52 -10.69 2.08 -17.80
N PHE A 53 -11.37 1.22 -17.03
CA PHE A 53 -12.34 0.29 -17.62
C PHE A 53 -13.54 1.01 -18.25
N GLN A 54 -13.99 2.11 -17.64
CA GLN A 54 -15.12 2.92 -18.11
C GLN A 54 -14.73 3.93 -19.22
N SER A 55 -13.47 3.95 -19.67
CA SER A 55 -12.93 4.94 -20.62
C SER A 55 -13.78 5.07 -21.90
N ASN A 56 -14.22 3.94 -22.46
CA ASN A 56 -15.09 3.89 -23.63
C ASN A 56 -16.47 4.53 -23.40
N LEU A 57 -17.00 4.45 -22.18
CA LEU A 57 -18.29 5.04 -21.80
C LEU A 57 -18.17 6.52 -21.44
N LEU A 58 -17.02 6.94 -20.91
CA LEU A 58 -16.74 8.31 -20.48
C LEU A 58 -16.13 9.18 -21.59
N ASN A 59 -15.82 8.59 -22.75
CA ASN A 59 -15.14 9.23 -23.88
C ASN A 59 -13.85 9.98 -23.44
N ASN A 60 -13.11 9.40 -22.50
CA ASN A 60 -11.89 9.95 -21.92
C ASN A 60 -10.84 8.85 -21.77
N ASP A 61 -9.60 9.13 -22.17
CA ASP A 61 -8.49 8.20 -22.03
C ASP A 61 -7.85 8.31 -20.63
N PHE A 62 -8.03 7.27 -19.82
CA PHE A 62 -7.46 7.15 -18.48
C PHE A 62 -6.21 6.25 -18.44
N ASN A 63 -5.72 5.75 -19.59
CA ASN A 63 -4.61 4.80 -19.65
C ASN A 63 -3.33 5.36 -19.01
N ALA A 64 -2.95 6.59 -19.34
CA ALA A 64 -1.76 7.23 -18.75
C ALA A 64 -1.87 7.35 -17.22
N ALA A 65 -3.02 7.80 -16.71
CA ALA A 65 -3.25 7.91 -15.27
C ALA A 65 -3.24 6.53 -14.59
N TYR A 66 -3.83 5.51 -15.22
CA TYR A 66 -3.79 4.15 -14.73
C TYR A 66 -2.36 3.60 -14.62
N LEU A 67 -1.52 3.79 -15.65
CA LEU A 67 -0.12 3.39 -15.62
C LEU A 67 0.68 4.10 -14.52
N ILE A 68 0.50 5.42 -14.35
CA ILE A 68 1.10 6.17 -13.24
C ILE A 68 0.72 5.54 -11.91
N SER A 69 -0.57 5.24 -11.71
CA SER A 69 -1.05 4.63 -10.47
C SER A 69 -0.51 3.22 -10.24
N LEU A 70 -0.33 2.43 -11.30
CA LEU A 70 0.27 1.10 -11.24
C LEU A 70 1.75 1.18 -10.81
N HIS A 71 2.49 2.17 -11.30
CA HIS A 71 3.86 2.40 -10.84
C HIS A 71 3.89 2.88 -9.38
N ALA A 72 2.91 3.70 -8.97
CA ALA A 72 2.80 4.15 -7.58
C ALA A 72 2.50 3.00 -6.61
N THR A 73 1.57 2.09 -6.95
CA THR A 73 1.30 0.90 -6.11
C THR A 73 2.50 -0.02 -6.04
N ARG A 74 3.25 -0.16 -7.14
CA ARG A 74 4.46 -0.99 -7.19
C ARG A 74 5.63 -0.44 -6.39
N TYR A 75 5.89 0.87 -6.48
CA TYR A 75 7.14 1.46 -5.99
C TYR A 75 6.98 2.36 -4.77
N LEU A 76 5.82 2.98 -4.54
CA LEU A 76 5.64 3.93 -3.43
C LEU A 76 4.93 3.31 -2.24
N ALA A 77 3.99 2.39 -2.46
CA ALA A 77 3.06 2.00 -1.40
C ALA A 77 3.73 1.39 -0.16
N LEU A 78 4.60 0.38 -0.32
CA LEU A 78 5.33 -0.22 0.79
C LEU A 78 6.38 0.70 1.42
N PRO A 79 7.20 1.44 0.63
CA PRO A 79 8.08 2.47 1.16
C PRO A 79 7.37 3.54 2.00
N CYS A 80 6.21 4.01 1.56
CA CYS A 80 5.40 4.96 2.33
C CYS A 80 4.94 4.35 3.66
N LEU A 81 4.47 3.10 3.68
CA LEU A 81 4.11 2.43 4.94
C LEU A 81 5.29 2.41 5.92
N ASN A 82 6.48 2.03 5.45
CA ASN A 82 7.66 1.96 6.32
C ASN A 82 8.11 3.34 6.82
N ALA A 83 7.96 4.38 6.00
CA ALA A 83 8.21 5.76 6.39
C ALA A 83 7.24 6.21 7.48
N ASP A 84 5.94 5.92 7.31
CA ASP A 84 4.89 6.25 8.27
C ASP A 84 5.10 5.54 9.62
N LEU A 85 5.48 4.26 9.61
CA LEU A 85 5.80 3.50 10.82
C LEU A 85 7.02 4.02 11.58
N ARG A 86 7.90 4.78 10.92
CA ARG A 86 9.17 5.28 11.46
C ARG A 86 9.20 6.80 11.55
N ASN A 87 8.05 7.45 11.56
CA ASN A 87 7.93 8.91 11.60
C ASN A 87 8.70 9.60 12.75
N ASN A 88 9.03 8.87 13.82
CA ASN A 88 9.86 9.36 14.93
C ASN A 88 11.37 9.45 14.59
N ASP A 89 11.84 8.75 13.55
CA ASP A 89 13.21 8.84 13.01
C ASP A 89 13.13 9.39 11.59
N GLN A 90 13.31 10.71 11.47
CA GLN A 90 13.18 11.41 10.20
C GLN A 90 14.18 10.90 9.14
N ALA A 91 15.39 10.50 9.54
CA ALA A 91 16.40 10.01 8.61
C ALA A 91 15.98 8.67 8.02
N LEU A 92 15.53 7.74 8.87
CA LEU A 92 15.10 6.41 8.43
C LEU A 92 13.76 6.47 7.66
N ALA A 93 12.83 7.32 8.09
CA ALA A 93 11.59 7.57 7.36
C ALA A 93 11.85 8.15 5.96
N SER A 94 12.76 9.13 5.86
CA SER A 94 13.15 9.72 4.58
C SER A 94 13.85 8.71 3.67
N ALA A 95 14.73 7.86 4.23
CA ALA A 95 15.39 6.81 3.47
C ALA A 95 14.38 5.83 2.87
N HIS A 96 13.39 5.41 3.65
CA HIS A 96 12.29 4.58 3.15
C HIS A 96 11.53 5.30 2.05
N LEU A 97 11.05 6.52 2.26
CA LEU A 97 10.31 7.27 1.25
C LEU A 97 11.10 7.44 -0.06
N LEU A 98 12.35 7.91 0.03
CA LEU A 98 13.24 8.10 -1.12
C LEU A 98 13.52 6.80 -1.86
N SER A 99 13.63 5.68 -1.14
CA SER A 99 13.80 4.37 -1.76
C SER A 99 12.65 4.05 -2.72
N GLY A 100 11.41 4.47 -2.42
CA GLY A 100 10.27 4.32 -3.32
C GLY A 100 10.18 5.39 -4.41
N VAL A 101 10.46 6.65 -4.07
CA VAL A 101 10.35 7.80 -4.99
C VAL A 101 11.31 7.67 -6.16
N ILE A 102 12.55 7.20 -5.94
CA ILE A 102 13.55 7.04 -7.00
C ILE A 102 13.07 6.09 -8.11
N PRO A 103 12.75 4.81 -7.85
CA PRO A 103 12.27 3.89 -8.88
C PRO A 103 10.93 4.34 -9.48
N PHE A 104 10.06 4.99 -8.69
CA PHE A 104 8.84 5.58 -9.22
C PHE A 104 9.11 6.68 -10.26
N ALA A 105 9.99 7.64 -9.94
CA ALA A 105 10.35 8.72 -10.84
C ALA A 105 11.03 8.21 -12.11
N LEU A 106 11.92 7.21 -11.99
CA LEU A 106 12.54 6.54 -13.13
C LEU A 106 11.49 5.89 -14.03
N ALA A 107 10.50 5.21 -13.45
CA ALA A 107 9.41 4.62 -14.21
C ALA A 107 8.57 5.68 -14.94
N LEU A 108 8.26 6.81 -14.29
CA LEU A 108 7.57 7.93 -14.93
C LEU A 108 8.37 8.57 -16.07
N ALA A 109 9.69 8.57 -15.97
CA ALA A 109 10.59 9.06 -17.03
C ALA A 109 10.79 8.06 -18.18
N GLY A 110 10.11 6.90 -18.18
CA GLY A 110 10.28 5.84 -19.17
C GLY A 110 11.58 5.05 -19.00
N GLN A 111 12.27 5.21 -17.88
CA GLN A 111 13.53 4.52 -17.53
C GLN A 111 13.30 3.47 -16.43
N ASP A 112 12.17 2.74 -16.51
CA ASP A 112 11.77 1.79 -15.47
C ASP A 112 12.84 0.70 -15.28
N ASN A 113 13.52 0.73 -14.14
CA ASN A 113 14.48 -0.30 -13.74
C ASN A 113 13.81 -1.25 -12.75
N ILE A 114 13.16 -2.28 -13.31
CA ILE A 114 12.45 -3.32 -12.56
C ILE A 114 13.35 -4.00 -11.52
N VAL A 115 14.64 -4.21 -11.83
CA VAL A 115 15.58 -4.88 -10.91
C VAL A 115 15.82 -4.00 -9.68
N LEU A 116 16.09 -2.71 -9.88
CA LEU A 116 16.25 -1.74 -8.79
C LEU A 116 14.96 -1.65 -7.96
N GLY A 117 13.81 -1.53 -8.61
CA GLY A 117 12.52 -1.46 -7.94
C GLY A 117 12.25 -2.69 -7.07
N ASN A 118 12.48 -3.90 -7.61
CA ASN A 118 12.32 -5.14 -6.86
C ASN A 118 13.31 -5.24 -5.68
N PHE A 119 14.56 -4.83 -5.87
CA PHE A 119 15.56 -4.79 -4.79
C PHE A 119 15.10 -3.89 -3.64
N VAL A 120 14.67 -2.67 -3.95
CA VAL A 120 14.19 -1.74 -2.92
C VAL A 120 12.96 -2.27 -2.20
N ILE A 121 12.00 -2.85 -2.93
CA ILE A 121 10.82 -3.45 -2.32
C ILE A 121 11.21 -4.60 -1.40
N ALA A 122 12.16 -5.46 -1.78
CA ALA A 122 12.68 -6.52 -0.91
C ALA A 122 13.30 -5.94 0.38
N CYS A 123 14.11 -4.89 0.28
CA CYS A 123 14.67 -4.19 1.44
C CYS A 123 13.55 -3.64 2.35
N ASN A 124 12.49 -3.09 1.77
CA ASN A 124 11.34 -2.59 2.52
C ASN A 124 10.53 -3.71 3.21
N ILE A 125 10.40 -4.88 2.59
CA ILE A 125 9.79 -6.06 3.21
C ILE A 125 10.62 -6.52 4.42
N ILE A 126 11.94 -6.65 4.25
CA ILE A 126 12.84 -7.04 5.34
C ILE A 126 12.80 -6.01 6.47
N SER A 127 12.82 -4.72 6.13
CA SER A 127 12.72 -3.64 7.12
C SER A 127 11.38 -3.71 7.89
N LEU A 128 10.27 -4.04 7.22
CA LEU A 128 8.98 -4.22 7.88
C LEU A 128 8.99 -5.42 8.84
N CYS A 129 9.61 -6.54 8.46
CA CYS A 129 9.83 -7.68 9.34
C CYS A 129 10.67 -7.31 10.57
N HIS A 130 11.75 -6.54 10.38
CA HIS A 130 12.59 -6.06 11.46
C HIS A 130 11.83 -5.14 12.43
N TYR A 131 11.03 -4.20 11.89
CA TYR A 131 10.15 -3.35 12.70
C TYR A 131 9.14 -4.17 13.50
N SER A 132 8.53 -5.16 12.86
CA SER A 132 7.58 -6.09 13.48
C SER A 132 8.20 -6.81 14.68
N LEU A 133 9.42 -7.32 14.51
CA LEU A 133 10.17 -7.99 15.57
C LEU A 133 10.50 -7.05 16.73
N GLN A 134 11.02 -5.85 16.43
CA GLN A 134 11.42 -4.88 17.45
C GLN A 134 10.25 -4.33 18.28
N ASN A 135 9.08 -4.18 17.66
CA ASN A 135 7.92 -3.52 18.29
C ASN A 135 6.83 -4.51 18.70
N ASN A 136 7.09 -5.82 18.60
CA ASN A 136 6.13 -6.90 18.84
C ASN A 136 4.81 -6.70 18.07
N ARG A 137 4.90 -6.37 16.78
CA ARG A 137 3.75 -6.04 15.92
C ARG A 137 3.48 -7.13 14.90
N GLU A 138 2.87 -8.23 15.32
CA GLU A 138 2.64 -9.43 14.49
C GLU A 138 2.04 -9.15 13.10
N TRP A 139 1.15 -8.17 12.99
CA TRP A 139 0.56 -7.73 11.72
C TRP A 139 1.58 -7.28 10.67
N GLY A 140 2.77 -6.87 11.08
CA GLY A 140 3.89 -6.54 10.20
C GLY A 140 4.36 -7.75 9.39
N TRP A 141 4.37 -8.95 9.97
CA TRP A 141 4.70 -10.19 9.26
C TRP A 141 3.68 -10.53 8.18
N PHE A 142 2.39 -10.40 8.50
CA PHE A 142 1.32 -10.63 7.52
C PHE A 142 1.36 -9.61 6.38
N THR A 143 1.67 -8.35 6.71
CA THR A 143 1.83 -7.28 5.71
C THR A 143 3.04 -7.55 4.80
N ALA A 144 4.16 -7.99 5.38
CA ALA A 144 5.36 -8.39 4.63
C ALA A 144 5.08 -9.57 3.70
N ALA A 145 4.39 -10.61 4.18
CA ALA A 145 3.99 -11.76 3.37
C ALA A 145 3.06 -11.34 2.21
N ALA A 146 2.08 -10.47 2.48
CA ALA A 146 1.20 -9.93 1.43
C ALA A 146 1.99 -9.09 0.41
N GLY A 147 3.03 -8.36 0.83
CA GLY A 147 3.97 -7.67 -0.05
C GLY A 147 4.76 -8.62 -0.94
N VAL A 148 5.24 -9.76 -0.43
CA VAL A 148 5.89 -10.79 -1.24
C VAL A 148 4.93 -11.32 -2.31
N LEU A 149 3.69 -11.63 -1.91
CA LEU A 149 2.66 -12.11 -2.83
C LEU A 149 2.35 -11.08 -3.93
N ALA A 150 2.19 -9.82 -3.56
CA ALA A 150 1.85 -8.75 -4.49
C ALA A 150 3.00 -8.40 -5.46
N TYR A 151 4.22 -8.24 -4.96
CA TYR A 151 5.31 -7.66 -5.76
C TYR A 151 6.19 -8.68 -6.45
N PHE A 152 6.26 -9.92 -5.95
CA PHE A 152 7.12 -10.97 -6.51
C PHE A 152 6.34 -12.13 -7.10
N LEU A 153 5.27 -12.59 -6.43
CA LEU A 153 4.53 -13.76 -6.91
C LEU A 153 3.48 -13.40 -7.98
N SER A 154 2.67 -12.37 -7.75
CA SER A 154 1.60 -12.01 -8.68
C SER A 154 2.07 -11.68 -10.10
N PRO A 155 3.23 -11.04 -10.33
CA PRO A 155 3.71 -10.80 -11.69
C PRO A 155 4.06 -12.08 -12.45
N VAL A 156 4.40 -13.16 -11.73
CA VAL A 156 4.85 -14.44 -12.31
C VAL A 156 3.67 -15.36 -12.63
N THR A 157 2.59 -15.33 -11.83
CA THR A 157 1.47 -16.27 -11.96
C THR A 157 0.50 -15.96 -13.10
N LYS A 158 0.61 -14.79 -13.74
CA LYS A 158 -0.29 -14.31 -14.82
C LYS A 158 -1.79 -14.29 -14.44
N GLN A 159 -2.14 -14.40 -13.16
CA GLN A 159 -3.51 -14.35 -12.68
C GLN A 159 -3.99 -12.89 -12.53
N LYS A 160 -4.94 -12.47 -13.38
CA LYS A 160 -5.45 -11.08 -13.42
C LYS A 160 -5.94 -10.55 -12.06
N MET A 161 -6.54 -11.41 -11.24
CA MET A 161 -7.11 -11.05 -9.92
C MET A 161 -6.09 -11.04 -8.78
N LEU A 162 -4.95 -11.71 -8.93
CA LEU A 162 -4.08 -11.96 -7.79
C LEU A 162 -3.42 -10.68 -7.27
N TYR A 163 -3.00 -9.80 -8.19
CA TYR A 163 -2.39 -8.52 -7.83
C TYR A 163 -3.35 -7.62 -7.01
N PRO A 164 -4.56 -7.24 -7.50
CA PRO A 164 -5.46 -6.38 -6.74
C PRO A 164 -5.94 -7.00 -5.41
N LEU A 165 -6.11 -8.33 -5.36
CA LEU A 165 -6.47 -9.04 -4.11
C LEU A 165 -5.33 -9.00 -3.09
N THR A 166 -4.08 -9.21 -3.52
CA THR A 166 -2.92 -9.17 -2.63
C THR A 166 -2.57 -7.74 -2.19
N LEU A 167 -2.81 -6.72 -3.02
CA LEU A 167 -2.77 -5.32 -2.59
C LEU A 167 -3.84 -5.03 -1.52
N GLY A 168 -5.07 -5.52 -1.71
CA GLY A 168 -6.15 -5.38 -0.72
C GLY A 168 -5.84 -6.10 0.60
N LEU A 169 -5.28 -7.31 0.54
CA LEU A 169 -4.80 -8.06 1.71
C LEU A 169 -3.70 -7.29 2.44
N MET A 170 -2.70 -6.80 1.70
CA MET A 170 -1.60 -6.00 2.26
C MET A 170 -2.12 -4.74 2.95
N GLN A 171 -3.09 -4.05 2.35
CA GLN A 171 -3.74 -2.87 2.95
C GLN A 171 -4.45 -3.21 4.26
N TYR A 172 -5.20 -4.31 4.29
CA TYR A 172 -5.88 -4.78 5.49
C TYR A 172 -4.90 -5.13 6.61
N CYS A 173 -3.83 -5.86 6.29
CA CYS A 173 -2.78 -6.20 7.25
C CYS A 173 -2.05 -4.94 7.74
N ALA A 174 -1.71 -4.01 6.84
CA ALA A 174 -1.01 -2.77 7.17
C ALA A 174 -1.80 -1.90 8.14
N TYR A 175 -3.12 -1.76 7.93
CA TYR A 175 -4.01 -1.09 8.88
C TYR A 175 -3.87 -1.67 10.29
N ARG A 176 -3.84 -3.00 10.41
CA ARG A 176 -3.74 -3.68 11.71
C ARG A 176 -2.39 -3.47 12.41
N VAL A 177 -1.33 -3.14 11.67
CA VAL A 177 -0.02 -2.75 12.26
C VAL A 177 -0.16 -1.50 13.13
N PHE A 178 -0.97 -0.53 12.68
CA PHE A 178 -1.21 0.72 13.41
C PHE A 178 -2.18 0.54 14.60
N THR A 179 -3.16 -0.35 14.51
CA THR A 179 -4.30 -0.37 15.47
C THR A 179 -4.09 -1.15 16.76
N VAL A 180 -3.06 -1.99 16.89
CA VAL A 180 -2.84 -2.76 18.12
C VAL A 180 -2.07 -1.90 19.12
N HIS A 181 -2.71 -0.99 19.88
CA HIS A 181 -2.32 -0.52 21.23
C HIS A 181 -3.28 0.58 21.72
N PHE A 182 -4.56 0.26 21.87
CA PHE A 182 -5.41 0.97 22.82
C PHE A 182 -5.83 -0.04 23.89
N ALA A 183 -5.01 -0.15 24.94
CA ALA A 183 -5.58 -0.59 26.21
C ALA A 183 -6.57 0.50 26.63
N PRO A 184 -7.83 0.16 26.99
CA PRO A 184 -8.73 1.16 27.56
C PRO A 184 -8.04 1.80 28.77
N PRO A 185 -8.18 3.13 28.98
CA PRO A 185 -7.61 3.78 30.15
C PRO A 185 -8.09 3.05 31.40
N PRO A 186 -7.22 2.85 32.42
CA PRO A 186 -7.64 2.24 33.66
C PRO A 186 -8.85 2.99 34.21
N PRO A 187 -9.87 2.29 34.75
CA PRO A 187 -11.05 2.94 35.29
C PRO A 187 -10.61 3.98 36.33
N PRO A 188 -11.27 5.16 36.40
CA PRO A 188 -10.94 6.17 37.38
C PRO A 188 -10.97 5.51 38.76
N GLN A 189 -9.83 5.54 39.45
CA GLN A 189 -9.76 5.07 40.84
C GLN A 189 -10.75 5.91 41.62
N GLY A 190 -11.84 5.27 42.06
CA GLY A 190 -12.87 5.94 42.83
C GLY A 190 -12.21 6.68 43.99
N ARG A 191 -12.43 8.00 44.06
CA ARG A 191 -12.12 8.78 45.26
C ARG A 191 -12.96 8.17 46.38
N ARG A 192 -12.32 7.40 47.26
CA ARG A 192 -12.87 7.07 48.57
C ARG A 192 -12.79 8.31 49.46
#